data_AF-A0A8X6X131-F1
#
_entry.id   AF-A0A8X6X131-F1
#
_cell.length_a   1.000
_cell.length_b   1.000
_cell.length_c   1.000
_cell.angle_alpha   90.00
_cell.angle_beta   90.00
_cell.angle_gamma   90.00
#
_symmetry.space_group_name_H-M   'P 1'
#
loop_
_entity.id
_entity.type
_entity.pdbx_description
1 polymer ?
#
loop_
_entity_poly.entity_id
_entity_poly.type
_entity_poly.pdbx_seq_one_letter_code
_entity_poly.pdbx_strand_id
1 'polypeptide(L)'
;MTYNTDSQVGDSGACATALLCGVKGRFETVGLDDSARYDKCQSSFNSRIPCLADWAQAEGKSTGLVTTTRVTHATPAAMYSHSASRYWESDGKIPKEDRAECKDIARQLVEDDPGRNINVILGGGRGNFLPGKKKESEMWTEMGRGRIDHSHHFNNAHRALEDTLALEDAVITALEMTRPDDTLLVVTSDHSHVFAFGGTPKRGNPILGLDNKESDVDNMPYTTLLYANGPGYNRNFPTGRENLSSTDTEDINYVQQSAVPRRWDTHGGEDVPVYAHGPMAHLFRGVLEQTYIPHAMAYAACIGHHRDDCERRRRHAFHRQVIDCPSPHVESSTRMTSYDLFLLWLMVIGLLIR
;
A
#
# COMPACT_ATOMS: atom_id res chain seq x y z
N MET A 1 9.48 -3.07 9.53
CA MET A 1 10.72 -2.67 8.82
C MET A 1 10.52 -2.58 7.33
N THR A 2 10.58 -1.35 6.80
CA THR A 2 10.18 -0.94 5.42
C THR A 2 11.36 -0.73 4.46
N TYR A 3 12.60 -0.90 4.91
CA TYR A 3 13.78 -0.74 4.04
C TYR A 3 13.73 -1.68 2.80
N ASN A 4 14.30 -1.26 1.68
CA ASN A 4 14.52 -2.10 0.49
C ASN A 4 15.96 -2.65 0.50
N THR A 5 16.26 -3.64 -0.35
CA THR A 5 17.58 -4.28 -0.32
C THR A 5 18.75 -3.34 -0.64
N ASP A 6 18.48 -2.21 -1.30
CA ASP A 6 19.47 -1.18 -1.64
C ASP A 6 19.10 0.25 -1.20
N SER A 7 18.06 0.42 -0.37
CA SER A 7 17.68 1.72 0.18
C SER A 7 17.12 1.60 1.61
N GLN A 8 17.57 2.47 2.51
CA GLN A 8 17.07 2.53 3.89
C GLN A 8 15.64 3.10 3.95
N VAL A 9 15.34 4.06 3.07
CA VAL A 9 14.00 4.61 2.89
C VAL A 9 13.41 3.95 1.65
N GLY A 10 12.39 3.12 1.84
CA GLY A 10 11.82 2.32 0.76
C GLY A 10 10.96 3.13 -0.21
N ASP A 11 10.79 2.62 -1.44
CA ASP A 11 9.79 3.11 -2.38
C ASP A 11 8.56 2.21 -2.47
N SER A 12 7.45 2.75 -2.98
CA SER A 12 6.20 2.00 -3.11
C SER A 12 6.31 0.73 -3.95
N GLY A 13 7.20 0.64 -4.95
CA GLY A 13 7.36 -0.56 -5.79
C GLY A 13 7.99 -1.72 -5.04
N ALA A 14 9.18 -1.49 -4.48
CA ALA A 14 9.90 -2.53 -3.75
C ALA A 14 9.22 -2.87 -2.40
N CYS A 15 8.63 -1.88 -1.72
CA CYS A 15 7.83 -2.14 -0.52
C CYS A 15 6.56 -2.93 -0.84
N ALA A 16 5.83 -2.61 -1.92
CA ALA A 16 4.68 -3.41 -2.33
C ALA A 16 5.08 -4.83 -2.73
N THR A 17 6.25 -5.01 -3.34
CA THR A 17 6.82 -6.33 -3.61
C THR A 17 7.04 -7.11 -2.30
N ALA A 18 7.57 -6.48 -1.26
CA ALA A 18 7.70 -7.11 0.05
C ALA A 18 6.34 -7.46 0.67
N LEU A 19 5.35 -6.57 0.56
CA LEU A 19 4.02 -6.72 1.14
C LEU A 19 3.13 -7.74 0.44
N LEU A 20 3.33 -7.95 -0.87
CA LEU A 20 2.46 -8.78 -1.68
C LEU A 20 3.13 -10.09 -2.10
N CYS A 21 4.46 -10.13 -2.17
CA CYS A 21 5.22 -11.28 -2.66
C CYS A 21 6.12 -11.92 -1.60
N GLY A 22 6.32 -11.24 -0.46
CA GLY A 22 7.08 -11.81 0.66
C GLY A 22 8.59 -11.86 0.44
N VAL A 23 9.10 -11.05 -0.50
CA VAL A 23 10.54 -10.89 -0.79
C VAL A 23 10.84 -9.40 -0.92
N LYS A 24 11.95 -8.94 -0.35
CA LYS A 24 12.39 -7.55 -0.53
C LYS A 24 13.01 -7.38 -1.92
N GLY A 25 12.50 -6.41 -2.66
CA GLY A 25 13.06 -5.98 -3.94
C GLY A 25 14.04 -4.82 -3.79
N ARG A 26 14.56 -4.36 -4.94
CA ARG A 26 15.37 -3.15 -5.08
C ARG A 26 14.50 -1.95 -5.39
N PHE A 27 14.93 -0.77 -4.95
CA PHE A 27 14.24 0.49 -5.16
C PHE A 27 13.78 0.66 -6.62
N GLU A 28 12.52 1.05 -6.79
CA GLU A 28 11.81 1.28 -8.07
C GLU A 28 11.52 0.04 -8.94
N THR A 29 11.83 -1.19 -8.49
CA THR A 29 11.37 -2.43 -9.15
C THR A 29 10.02 -2.89 -8.60
N VAL A 30 9.31 -3.72 -9.36
CA VAL A 30 7.95 -4.21 -9.02
C VAL A 30 7.86 -5.70 -9.27
N GLY A 31 7.49 -6.49 -8.26
CA GLY A 31 7.29 -7.94 -8.37
C GLY A 31 8.55 -8.72 -8.71
N LEU A 32 9.73 -8.19 -8.34
CA LEU A 32 11.03 -8.80 -8.61
C LEU A 32 11.86 -8.94 -7.33
N ASP A 33 12.68 -9.98 -7.25
CA ASP A 33 13.68 -10.14 -6.19
C ASP A 33 14.88 -9.15 -6.34
N ASP A 34 15.88 -9.30 -5.47
CA ASP A 34 17.04 -8.40 -5.39
C ASP A 34 18.10 -8.61 -6.49
N SER A 35 17.95 -9.63 -7.32
CA SER A 35 18.81 -9.88 -8.48
C SER A 35 18.44 -8.98 -9.66
N ALA A 36 17.21 -8.45 -9.69
CA ALA A 36 16.78 -7.45 -10.65
C ALA A 36 17.61 -6.16 -10.53
N ARG A 37 17.62 -5.37 -11.61
CA ARG A 37 18.27 -4.06 -11.65
C ARG A 37 17.29 -3.05 -12.21
N TYR A 38 17.17 -1.92 -11.52
CA TYR A 38 16.31 -0.83 -11.93
C TYR A 38 16.62 -0.40 -13.39
N ASP A 39 15.56 -0.26 -14.18
CA ASP A 39 15.61 0.18 -15.58
C ASP A 39 16.48 -0.72 -16.48
N LYS A 40 16.63 -2.00 -16.12
CA LYS A 40 17.30 -3.02 -16.93
C LYS A 40 16.33 -4.15 -17.27
N CYS A 41 15.66 -4.03 -18.42
CA CYS A 41 14.65 -4.97 -18.89
C CYS A 41 15.07 -6.44 -18.73
N GLN A 42 16.26 -6.79 -19.22
CA GLN A 42 16.78 -8.17 -19.18
C GLN A 42 16.90 -8.76 -17.78
N SER A 43 17.16 -7.92 -16.77
CA SER A 43 17.26 -8.39 -15.39
C SER A 43 15.92 -8.87 -14.83
N SER A 44 14.79 -8.43 -15.40
CA SER A 44 13.46 -8.81 -14.91
C SER A 44 13.08 -10.26 -15.19
N PHE A 45 13.64 -10.90 -16.23
CA PHE A 45 13.18 -12.22 -16.65
C PHE A 45 13.48 -13.33 -15.65
N ASN A 46 14.67 -13.29 -15.02
CA ASN A 46 15.10 -14.31 -14.05
C ASN A 46 14.80 -13.94 -12.60
N SER A 47 14.31 -12.72 -12.36
CA SER A 47 14.08 -12.17 -11.01
C SER A 47 12.62 -12.19 -10.60
N ARG A 48 11.73 -12.79 -11.41
CA ARG A 48 10.28 -12.82 -11.15
C ARG A 48 9.97 -13.70 -9.96
N ILE A 49 9.10 -13.22 -9.09
CA ILE A 49 8.65 -13.93 -7.90
C ILE A 49 7.13 -14.00 -7.87
N PRO A 50 6.53 -15.13 -7.46
CA PRO A 50 5.09 -15.20 -7.31
C PRO A 50 4.64 -14.37 -6.10
N CYS A 51 3.45 -13.81 -6.19
CA CYS A 51 2.84 -12.98 -5.16
C CYS A 51 1.54 -13.61 -4.63
N LEU A 52 0.90 -12.97 -3.64
CA LEU A 52 -0.33 -13.44 -3.02
C LEU A 52 -1.44 -13.74 -4.04
N ALA A 53 -1.52 -12.97 -5.13
CA ALA A 53 -2.51 -13.22 -6.18
C ALA A 53 -2.21 -14.50 -6.96
N ASP A 54 -0.94 -14.77 -7.31
CA ASP A 54 -0.53 -16.03 -7.93
C ASP A 54 -0.90 -17.22 -7.05
N TRP A 55 -0.56 -17.14 -5.76
CA TRP A 55 -0.83 -18.20 -4.80
C TRP A 55 -2.34 -18.42 -4.58
N ALA A 56 -3.13 -17.35 -4.54
CA ALA A 56 -4.57 -17.44 -4.40
C ALA A 56 -5.23 -18.06 -5.64
N GLN A 57 -4.87 -17.58 -6.84
CA GLN A 57 -5.43 -18.09 -8.11
C GLN A 57 -5.03 -19.54 -8.36
N ALA A 58 -3.81 -19.95 -7.98
CA ALA A 58 -3.36 -21.35 -8.07
C ALA A 58 -4.25 -22.30 -7.25
N GLU A 59 -4.87 -21.80 -6.17
CA GLU A 59 -5.84 -22.54 -5.34
C GLU A 59 -7.30 -22.27 -5.76
N GLY A 60 -7.52 -21.72 -6.96
CA GLY A 60 -8.86 -21.47 -7.52
C GLY A 60 -9.63 -20.35 -6.83
N LYS A 61 -8.96 -19.51 -6.04
CA LYS A 61 -9.59 -18.38 -5.33
C LYS A 61 -9.72 -17.17 -6.27
N SER A 62 -10.87 -16.49 -6.27
CA SER A 62 -11.04 -15.24 -7.01
C SER A 62 -10.20 -14.12 -6.43
N THR A 63 -9.54 -13.32 -7.24
CA THR A 63 -8.75 -12.17 -6.79
C THR A 63 -9.32 -10.85 -7.29
N GLY A 64 -9.07 -9.77 -6.56
CA GLY A 64 -9.53 -8.43 -6.91
C GLY A 64 -8.50 -7.38 -6.53
N LEU A 65 -8.58 -6.20 -7.12
CA LEU A 65 -7.73 -5.05 -6.84
C LEU A 65 -8.61 -3.78 -6.82
N VAL A 66 -8.59 -3.05 -5.72
CA VAL A 66 -9.20 -1.72 -5.61
C VAL A 66 -8.15 -0.73 -5.11
N THR A 67 -8.00 0.36 -5.86
CA THR A 67 -7.09 1.45 -5.52
C THR A 67 -7.69 2.76 -5.97
N THR A 68 -7.36 3.84 -5.28
CA THR A 68 -7.63 5.18 -5.81
C THR A 68 -6.64 5.54 -6.92
N THR A 69 -5.46 4.90 -7.00
CA THR A 69 -4.37 5.21 -7.95
C THR A 69 -4.74 4.84 -9.38
N ARG A 70 -3.79 5.02 -10.31
CA ARG A 70 -3.76 4.22 -11.52
C ARG A 70 -3.63 2.75 -11.13
N VAL A 71 -4.41 1.84 -11.71
CA VAL A 71 -4.30 0.39 -11.41
C VAL A 71 -2.93 -0.19 -11.80
N THR A 72 -2.18 0.56 -12.63
CA THR A 72 -0.81 0.29 -13.08
C THR A 72 0.25 1.01 -12.23
N HIS A 73 -0.13 1.74 -11.18
CA HIS A 73 0.81 2.31 -10.20
C HIS A 73 1.58 1.20 -9.46
N ALA A 74 2.73 1.52 -8.87
CA ALA A 74 3.64 0.53 -8.29
C ALA A 74 2.98 -0.42 -7.28
N THR A 75 2.21 0.13 -6.33
CA THR A 75 1.55 -0.66 -5.27
C THR A 75 0.58 -1.71 -5.83
N PRO A 76 -0.45 -1.35 -6.64
CA PRO A 76 -1.31 -2.36 -7.25
C PRO A 76 -0.57 -3.26 -8.24
N ALA A 77 0.41 -2.72 -8.97
CA ALA A 77 1.18 -3.46 -9.97
C ALA A 77 1.97 -4.63 -9.38
N ALA A 78 2.47 -4.51 -8.15
CA ALA A 78 3.19 -5.61 -7.47
C ALA A 78 2.32 -6.84 -7.21
N MET A 79 0.98 -6.71 -7.27
CA MET A 79 0.07 -7.85 -7.17
C MET A 79 0.13 -8.77 -8.40
N TYR A 80 0.49 -8.24 -9.58
CA TYR A 80 0.27 -8.96 -10.84
C TYR A 80 1.36 -8.79 -11.91
N SER A 81 2.33 -7.89 -11.70
CA SER A 81 3.33 -7.57 -12.71
C SER A 81 4.74 -7.72 -12.17
N HIS A 82 5.66 -7.96 -13.10
CA HIS A 82 7.09 -8.10 -12.88
C HIS A 82 7.80 -7.10 -13.80
N SER A 83 8.23 -5.96 -13.24
CA SER A 83 8.82 -4.87 -14.01
C SER A 83 10.12 -4.37 -13.38
N ALA A 84 11.15 -4.19 -14.21
CA ALA A 84 12.41 -3.59 -13.81
C ALA A 84 12.27 -2.08 -13.50
N SER A 85 11.14 -1.47 -13.83
CA SER A 85 10.84 -0.09 -13.48
C SER A 85 9.35 0.08 -13.21
N ARG A 86 9.01 0.63 -12.04
CA ARG A 86 7.64 1.01 -11.66
C ARG A 86 7.03 2.07 -12.60
N TYR A 87 7.85 2.74 -13.39
CA TYR A 87 7.41 3.78 -14.31
C TYR A 87 6.96 3.25 -15.66
N TRP A 88 7.22 1.98 -15.99
CA TRP A 88 6.84 1.34 -17.25
C TRP A 88 5.35 0.94 -17.28
N GLU A 89 4.48 1.89 -16.93
CA GLU A 89 3.03 1.67 -16.82
C GLU A 89 2.34 1.43 -18.18
N SER A 90 2.96 1.89 -19.26
CA SER A 90 2.49 1.70 -20.64
C SER A 90 3.70 1.61 -21.59
N ASP A 91 3.50 1.05 -22.78
CA ASP A 91 4.52 0.87 -23.81
C ASP A 91 5.36 2.13 -24.11
N GLY A 92 4.70 3.29 -24.17
CA GLY A 92 5.34 4.58 -24.41
C GLY A 92 6.33 5.02 -23.32
N LYS A 93 6.23 4.45 -22.11
CA LYS A 93 7.11 4.72 -20.97
C LYS A 93 8.31 3.77 -20.87
N ILE A 94 8.32 2.68 -21.64
CA ILE A 94 9.49 1.80 -21.75
C ILE A 94 10.54 2.46 -22.67
N PRO A 95 11.85 2.37 -22.36
CA PRO A 95 12.93 2.71 -23.28
C PRO A 95 12.74 2.05 -24.66
N LYS A 96 13.07 2.75 -25.75
CA LYS A 96 12.74 2.28 -27.10
C LYS A 96 13.41 0.94 -27.43
N GLU A 97 14.63 0.77 -26.96
CA GLU A 97 15.46 -0.42 -27.05
C GLU A 97 14.84 -1.64 -26.34
N ASP A 98 14.10 -1.42 -25.25
CA ASP A 98 13.54 -2.49 -24.43
C ASP A 98 12.10 -2.87 -24.81
N ARG A 99 11.37 -2.02 -25.57
CA ARG A 99 9.94 -2.21 -25.92
C ARG A 99 9.63 -3.50 -26.67
N ALA A 100 10.60 -4.05 -27.39
CA ALA A 100 10.42 -5.29 -28.13
C ALA A 100 10.40 -6.52 -27.22
N GLU A 101 11.03 -6.43 -26.05
CA GLU A 101 11.29 -7.57 -25.17
C GLU A 101 10.52 -7.46 -23.85
N CYS A 102 10.49 -6.25 -23.26
CA CYS A 102 9.74 -5.97 -22.05
C CYS A 102 8.31 -5.56 -22.33
N LYS A 103 7.41 -6.14 -21.54
CA LYS A 103 5.99 -5.81 -21.52
C LYS A 103 5.72 -4.78 -20.44
N ASP A 104 4.97 -3.74 -20.77
CA ASP A 104 4.54 -2.73 -19.80
C ASP A 104 3.52 -3.28 -18.81
N ILE A 105 3.38 -2.60 -17.66
CA ILE A 105 2.52 -3.02 -16.57
C ILE A 105 1.05 -3.11 -17.02
N ALA A 106 0.57 -2.23 -17.89
CA ALA A 106 -0.81 -2.31 -18.40
C ALA A 106 -1.04 -3.59 -19.20
N ARG A 107 -0.13 -3.93 -20.11
CA ARG A 107 -0.19 -5.19 -20.86
C ARG A 107 -0.05 -6.42 -19.96
N GLN A 108 0.82 -6.39 -18.95
CA GLN A 108 0.92 -7.50 -17.98
C GLN A 108 -0.41 -7.71 -17.23
N LEU A 109 -1.15 -6.64 -16.90
CA LEU A 109 -2.47 -6.76 -16.26
C LEU A 109 -3.49 -7.51 -17.12
N VAL A 110 -3.48 -7.32 -18.44
CA VAL A 110 -4.53 -7.85 -19.33
C VAL A 110 -4.12 -9.12 -20.09
N GLU A 111 -2.83 -9.37 -20.24
CA GLU A 111 -2.32 -10.49 -21.08
C GLU A 111 -1.71 -11.64 -20.26
N ASP A 112 -1.14 -11.36 -19.08
CA ASP A 112 -0.36 -12.33 -18.30
C ASP A 112 -1.09 -12.75 -17.03
N ASP A 113 -0.76 -13.95 -16.53
CA ASP A 113 -1.13 -14.36 -15.18
C ASP A 113 -0.21 -13.66 -14.15
N PRO A 114 -0.73 -13.27 -12.97
CA PRO A 114 -2.11 -13.48 -12.50
C PRO A 114 -3.07 -12.38 -12.97
N GLY A 115 -2.59 -11.33 -13.64
CA GLY A 115 -3.36 -10.13 -14.01
C GLY A 115 -4.65 -10.41 -14.78
N ARG A 116 -4.58 -11.19 -15.86
CA ARG A 116 -5.73 -11.46 -16.75
C ARG A 116 -6.87 -12.22 -16.07
N ASN A 117 -6.59 -12.87 -14.93
CA ASN A 117 -7.57 -13.64 -14.15
C ASN A 117 -8.06 -12.89 -12.91
N ILE A 118 -7.68 -11.62 -12.72
CA ILE A 118 -8.25 -10.80 -11.65
C ILE A 118 -9.72 -10.52 -11.97
N ASN A 119 -10.62 -10.86 -11.03
CA ASN A 119 -12.07 -10.78 -11.20
C ASN A 119 -12.61 -9.34 -11.08
N VAL A 120 -11.97 -8.52 -10.24
CA VAL A 120 -12.40 -7.12 -9.98
C VAL A 120 -11.19 -6.21 -10.07
N ILE A 121 -11.23 -5.21 -10.94
CA ILE A 121 -10.19 -4.19 -11.07
C ILE A 121 -10.87 -2.82 -11.01
N LEU A 122 -10.67 -2.09 -9.92
CA LEU A 122 -11.24 -0.76 -9.71
C LEU A 122 -10.14 0.25 -9.39
N GLY A 123 -10.10 1.33 -10.18
CA GLY A 123 -9.17 2.44 -9.97
C GLY A 123 -9.10 3.35 -11.19
N GLY A 124 -8.08 4.21 -11.23
CA GLY A 124 -7.80 5.11 -12.35
C GLY A 124 -6.83 4.50 -13.38
N GLY A 125 -6.23 5.37 -14.21
CA GLY A 125 -5.16 4.97 -15.14
C GLY A 125 -5.64 4.51 -16.51
N ARG A 126 -6.90 4.85 -16.89
CA ARG A 126 -7.49 4.54 -18.20
C ARG A 126 -6.56 4.91 -19.37
N GLY A 127 -5.82 6.02 -19.28
CA GLY A 127 -4.91 6.45 -20.34
C GLY A 127 -3.74 5.50 -20.62
N ASN A 128 -3.42 4.56 -19.73
CA ASN A 128 -2.38 3.54 -19.98
C ASN A 128 -2.89 2.36 -20.84
N PHE A 129 -4.21 2.28 -21.08
CA PHE A 129 -4.85 1.19 -21.84
C PHE A 129 -5.44 1.65 -23.19
N LEU A 130 -5.24 2.91 -23.56
CA LEU A 130 -5.78 3.49 -24.79
C LEU A 130 -4.66 3.90 -25.75
N PRO A 131 -4.83 3.71 -27.07
CA PRO A 131 -3.86 4.17 -28.06
C PRO A 131 -3.88 5.70 -28.18
N GLY A 132 -2.70 6.34 -28.31
CA GLY A 132 -2.58 7.75 -28.71
C GLY A 132 -1.64 8.60 -27.86
N LYS A 133 -1.27 9.78 -28.38
CA LYS A 133 -0.52 10.78 -27.61
C LYS A 133 -1.46 11.46 -26.62
N LYS A 134 -1.24 11.25 -25.32
CA LYS A 134 -1.95 12.00 -24.26
C LYS A 134 -1.75 13.51 -24.49
N LYS A 135 -2.81 14.30 -24.32
CA LYS A 135 -2.62 15.75 -24.14
C LYS A 135 -1.93 15.96 -22.80
N GLU A 136 -0.97 16.89 -22.74
CA GLU A 136 -0.18 17.19 -21.53
C GLU A 136 -1.08 17.50 -20.31
N SER A 137 -2.27 18.07 -20.53
CA SER A 137 -3.30 18.32 -19.52
C SER A 137 -3.88 17.06 -18.86
N GLU A 138 -3.91 15.93 -19.56
CA GLU A 138 -4.37 14.64 -19.02
C GLU A 138 -3.27 13.96 -18.19
N MET A 139 -2.00 14.22 -18.51
CA MET A 139 -0.84 13.67 -17.80
C MET A 139 -0.76 14.16 -16.35
N TRP A 140 -1.07 15.43 -16.09
CA TRP A 140 -1.10 16.00 -14.73
C TRP A 140 -2.31 15.54 -13.91
N THR A 141 -3.44 15.25 -14.57
CA THR A 141 -4.67 14.78 -13.91
C THR A 141 -4.60 13.30 -13.53
N GLU A 142 -3.80 12.51 -14.25
CA GLU A 142 -3.60 11.08 -13.99
C GLU A 142 -2.48 10.79 -12.99
N MET A 143 -1.57 11.72 -12.70
CA MET A 143 -0.36 11.47 -11.91
C MET A 143 -0.56 11.22 -10.41
N GLY A 144 -1.68 11.61 -9.79
CA GLY A 144 -1.77 11.60 -8.32
C GLY A 144 -3.06 11.05 -7.74
N ARG A 145 -3.23 9.73 -7.69
CA ARG A 145 -4.40 9.17 -7.01
C ARG A 145 -4.14 8.02 -6.02
N GLY A 146 -2.93 7.79 -5.52
CA GLY A 146 -2.72 7.05 -4.24
C GLY A 146 -2.61 8.07 -3.14
N ARG A 147 -3.74 8.66 -2.78
CA ARG A 147 -3.71 10.09 -2.52
C ARG A 147 -3.11 10.48 -1.17
N ILE A 148 -3.02 9.57 -0.21
CA ILE A 148 -2.28 9.83 1.05
C ILE A 148 -0.82 10.17 0.72
N ASP A 149 -0.12 9.26 0.05
CA ASP A 149 1.28 9.40 -0.36
C ASP A 149 1.50 10.62 -1.28
N HIS A 150 0.67 10.77 -2.32
CA HIS A 150 0.80 11.91 -3.24
C HIS A 150 0.58 13.25 -2.52
N SER A 151 -0.36 13.32 -1.58
CA SER A 151 -0.63 14.54 -0.82
C SER A 151 0.53 14.88 0.11
N HIS A 152 1.14 13.89 0.77
CA HIS A 152 2.37 14.09 1.53
C HIS A 152 3.53 14.55 0.64
N HIS A 153 3.70 13.97 -0.56
CA HIS A 153 4.67 14.44 -1.56
C HIS A 153 4.53 15.93 -1.88
N PHE A 154 3.32 16.49 -1.81
CA PHE A 154 3.06 17.91 -2.00
C PHE A 154 3.05 18.74 -0.70
N ASN A 155 3.49 18.17 0.42
CA ASN A 155 3.34 18.72 1.78
C ASN A 155 1.91 19.21 2.06
N ASN A 156 0.88 18.50 1.59
CA ASN A 156 -0.52 18.84 1.81
C ASN A 156 -1.13 17.84 2.81
N ALA A 157 -1.05 18.17 4.09
CA ALA A 157 -1.54 17.32 5.16
C ALA A 157 -3.07 17.24 5.21
N HIS A 158 -3.79 18.28 4.78
CA HIS A 158 -5.25 18.25 4.74
C HIS A 158 -5.74 17.08 3.89
N ARG A 159 -5.30 17.03 2.63
CA ARG A 159 -5.67 15.96 1.70
C ARG A 159 -5.15 14.61 2.15
N ALA A 160 -3.91 14.54 2.66
CA ALA A 160 -3.36 13.29 3.16
C ALA A 160 -4.22 12.67 4.28
N LEU A 161 -4.69 13.49 5.22
CA LEU A 161 -5.58 13.06 6.29
C LEU A 161 -6.99 12.75 5.80
N GLU A 162 -7.54 13.54 4.89
CA GLU A 162 -8.85 13.27 4.27
C GLU A 162 -8.86 11.92 3.52
N ASP A 163 -7.82 11.63 2.75
CA ASP A 163 -7.68 10.35 2.06
C ASP A 163 -7.41 9.19 3.03
N THR A 164 -6.82 9.47 4.20
CA THR A 164 -6.69 8.49 5.29
C THR A 164 -8.05 8.15 5.92
N LEU A 165 -8.94 9.15 6.09
CA LEU A 165 -10.31 8.91 6.54
C LEU A 165 -11.12 8.13 5.51
N ALA A 166 -10.94 8.41 4.21
CA ALA A 166 -11.59 7.62 3.16
C ALA A 166 -11.15 6.14 3.17
N LEU A 167 -9.89 5.88 3.53
CA LEU A 167 -9.41 4.52 3.75
C LEU A 167 -10.03 3.90 5.01
N GLU A 168 -10.15 4.64 6.11
CA GLU A 168 -10.83 4.19 7.33
C GLU A 168 -12.27 3.76 7.03
N ASP A 169 -13.04 4.57 6.29
CA ASP A 169 -14.40 4.24 5.86
C ASP A 169 -14.45 2.94 5.05
N ALA A 170 -13.47 2.72 4.17
CA ALA A 170 -13.35 1.49 3.39
C ALA A 170 -13.05 0.26 4.28
N VAL A 171 -12.20 0.42 5.30
CA VAL A 171 -11.92 -0.63 6.30
C VAL A 171 -13.16 -0.96 7.12
N ILE A 172 -13.91 0.05 7.58
CA ILE A 172 -15.17 -0.14 8.31
C ILE A 172 -16.17 -0.89 7.44
N THR A 173 -16.34 -0.46 6.19
CA THR A 173 -17.22 -1.13 5.22
C THR A 173 -16.82 -2.60 5.03
N ALA A 174 -15.53 -2.89 4.90
CA ALA A 174 -15.04 -4.26 4.78
C ALA A 174 -15.37 -5.11 6.03
N LEU A 175 -15.22 -4.56 7.23
CA LEU A 175 -15.57 -5.23 8.48
C LEU A 175 -17.08 -5.53 8.57
N GLU A 176 -17.94 -4.63 8.07
CA GLU A 176 -19.40 -4.82 8.06
C GLU A 176 -19.87 -5.84 7.01
N MET A 177 -19.14 -5.95 5.89
CA MET A 177 -19.49 -6.83 4.78
C MET A 177 -18.91 -8.25 4.89
N THR A 178 -18.09 -8.52 5.92
CA THR A 178 -17.33 -9.76 6.06
C THR A 178 -17.52 -10.40 7.43
N ARG A 179 -17.14 -11.68 7.53
CA ARG A 179 -17.30 -12.46 8.76
C ARG A 179 -15.94 -12.65 9.44
N PRO A 180 -15.79 -12.33 10.74
CA PRO A 180 -14.50 -12.41 11.40
C PRO A 180 -13.99 -13.84 11.63
N ASP A 181 -14.85 -14.86 11.48
CA ASP A 181 -14.48 -16.26 11.66
C ASP A 181 -13.95 -16.91 10.38
N ASP A 182 -14.13 -16.29 9.21
CA ASP A 182 -13.56 -16.74 7.94
C ASP A 182 -12.68 -15.71 7.23
N THR A 183 -12.75 -14.43 7.59
CA THR A 183 -12.04 -13.34 6.90
C THR A 183 -10.91 -12.76 7.75
N LEU A 184 -9.68 -12.84 7.25
CA LEU A 184 -8.53 -12.12 7.82
C LEU A 184 -8.41 -10.74 7.15
N LEU A 185 -8.59 -9.67 7.90
CA LEU A 185 -8.30 -8.31 7.43
C LEU A 185 -6.95 -7.87 8.00
N VAL A 186 -6.08 -7.36 7.13
CA VAL A 186 -4.78 -6.77 7.52
C VAL A 186 -4.75 -5.33 7.02
N VAL A 187 -4.18 -4.41 7.82
CA VAL A 187 -4.03 -3.00 7.48
C VAL A 187 -2.60 -2.57 7.84
N THR A 188 -1.84 -2.05 6.87
CA THR A 188 -0.45 -1.62 7.00
C THR A 188 -0.08 -0.57 5.96
N SER A 189 1.03 0.14 6.13
CA SER A 189 1.60 0.97 5.06
C SER A 189 2.73 0.27 4.31
N ASP A 190 3.07 0.77 3.13
CA ASP A 190 4.28 0.39 2.38
C ASP A 190 5.52 1.13 2.90
N HIS A 191 5.40 2.42 3.19
CA HIS A 191 6.37 3.25 3.89
C HIS A 191 5.67 4.40 4.64
N SER A 192 6.44 5.28 5.28
CA SER A 192 5.91 6.49 5.91
C SER A 192 6.25 7.73 5.08
N HIS A 193 6.13 8.92 5.68
CA HIS A 193 6.62 10.21 5.18
C HIS A 193 7.39 10.96 6.25
N VAL A 194 8.16 11.98 5.87
CA VAL A 194 8.83 12.86 6.84
C VAL A 194 7.87 13.91 7.42
N PHE A 195 6.66 13.47 7.72
CA PHE A 195 5.55 14.21 8.28
C PHE A 195 5.57 14.10 9.82
N ALA A 196 5.46 15.23 10.51
CA ALA A 196 5.48 15.27 11.96
C ALA A 196 4.29 16.06 12.51
N PHE A 197 3.73 15.54 13.59
CA PHE A 197 2.81 16.25 14.47
C PHE A 197 3.56 16.60 15.76
N GLY A 198 3.77 17.90 16.00
CA GLY A 198 4.55 18.39 17.14
C GLY A 198 3.90 19.56 17.86
N GLY A 199 4.75 20.40 18.45
CA GLY A 199 4.33 21.59 19.17
C GLY A 199 3.74 21.31 20.56
N THR A 200 2.99 22.27 21.09
CA THR A 200 2.23 22.17 22.35
C THR A 200 0.77 22.60 22.20
N PRO A 201 0.04 22.16 21.15
CA PRO A 201 -1.36 22.51 21.00
C PRO A 201 -2.20 21.94 22.15
N LYS A 202 -3.19 22.69 22.59
CA LYS A 202 -4.17 22.26 23.59
C LYS A 202 -5.08 21.20 22.99
N ARG A 203 -5.60 20.32 23.84
CA ARG A 203 -6.60 19.33 23.43
C ARG A 203 -7.81 20.03 22.79
N GLY A 204 -8.21 19.57 21.62
CA GLY A 204 -9.30 20.16 20.82
C GLY A 204 -8.85 21.24 19.84
N ASN A 205 -7.55 21.59 19.80
CA ASN A 205 -7.00 22.42 18.72
C ASN A 205 -7.17 21.69 17.37
N PRO A 206 -7.56 22.39 16.29
CA PRO A 206 -7.59 21.81 14.96
C PRO A 206 -6.23 21.24 14.57
N ILE A 207 -6.19 20.00 14.06
CA ILE A 207 -4.92 19.34 13.70
C ILE A 207 -4.21 20.07 12.56
N LEU A 208 -4.97 20.70 11.65
CA LEU A 208 -4.46 21.50 10.54
C LEU A 208 -4.15 22.96 10.95
N GLY A 209 -4.50 23.33 12.18
CA GLY A 209 -4.36 24.68 12.69
C GLY A 209 -2.95 25.04 13.15
N LEU A 210 -2.79 26.31 13.49
CA LEU A 210 -1.63 26.83 14.19
C LEU A 210 -1.49 26.21 15.58
N ASP A 211 -0.25 26.10 16.06
CA ASP A 211 0.00 25.85 17.48
C ASP A 211 -0.59 27.00 18.32
N ASN A 212 -0.99 26.70 19.55
CA ASN A 212 -1.45 27.72 20.49
C ASN A 212 -0.32 28.59 21.06
N LYS A 213 0.95 28.24 20.79
CA LYS A 213 2.13 29.03 21.12
C LYS A 213 2.93 29.34 19.86
N GLU A 214 3.36 30.59 19.75
CA GLU A 214 4.32 31.02 18.74
C GLU A 214 5.71 30.46 19.04
N SER A 215 6.57 30.47 18.02
CA SER A 215 7.98 30.13 18.18
C SER A 215 8.68 31.12 19.11
N ASP A 216 9.46 30.62 20.06
CA ASP A 216 10.21 31.42 21.05
C ASP A 216 11.49 32.05 20.48
N VAL A 217 11.81 31.76 19.22
CA VAL A 217 12.99 32.28 18.52
C VAL A 217 12.66 33.50 17.67
N ASP A 218 11.58 33.41 16.87
CA ASP A 218 11.20 34.44 15.89
C ASP A 218 9.84 35.10 16.18
N ASN A 219 9.13 34.65 17.23
CA ASN A 219 7.79 35.11 17.59
C ASN A 219 6.79 35.01 16.42
N MET A 220 6.97 34.03 15.53
CA MET A 220 6.02 33.76 14.46
C MET A 220 5.18 32.52 14.77
N PRO A 221 3.90 32.50 14.37
CA PRO A 221 3.09 31.30 14.45
C PRO A 221 3.60 30.22 13.50
N TYR A 222 3.41 28.96 13.88
CA TYR A 222 3.71 27.77 13.07
C TYR A 222 2.58 26.76 13.21
N THR A 223 2.46 25.87 12.22
CA THR A 223 1.43 24.83 12.22
C THR A 223 1.77 23.67 13.15
N THR A 224 0.73 23.04 13.68
CA THR A 224 0.82 21.80 14.45
C THR A 224 1.50 20.67 13.66
N LEU A 225 1.26 20.65 12.34
CA LEU A 225 1.84 19.69 11.39
C LEU A 225 2.94 20.33 10.57
N LEU A 226 4.05 19.63 10.39
CA LEU A 226 5.20 20.07 9.60
C LEU A 226 5.79 18.90 8.82
N TYR A 227 6.59 19.23 7.81
CA TYR A 227 7.38 18.25 7.07
C TYR A 227 8.88 18.56 7.19
N ALA A 228 9.73 17.54 7.16
CA ALA A 228 11.17 17.78 7.16
C ALA A 228 11.66 18.37 5.83
N ASN A 229 11.08 17.96 4.71
CA ASN A 229 11.44 18.47 3.38
C ASN A 229 10.22 18.55 2.45
N GLY A 230 10.39 19.07 1.24
CA GLY A 230 9.33 19.14 0.24
C GLY A 230 9.04 20.57 -0.24
N PRO A 231 7.93 20.77 -0.97
CA PRO A 231 7.61 22.06 -1.58
C PRO A 231 7.18 23.14 -0.59
N GLY A 232 6.91 22.79 0.66
CA GLY A 232 6.52 23.72 1.73
C GLY A 232 7.60 24.71 2.17
N TYR A 233 8.87 24.50 1.79
CA TYR A 233 9.92 25.47 2.05
C TYR A 233 9.66 26.75 1.25
N ASN A 234 9.38 27.86 1.94
CA ASN A 234 9.03 29.11 1.27
C ASN A 234 10.27 29.91 0.85
N ARG A 235 10.63 29.82 -0.43
CA ARG A 235 11.81 30.48 -1.02
C ARG A 235 11.72 32.01 -1.06
N ASN A 236 10.54 32.59 -0.83
CA ASN A 236 10.38 34.04 -0.78
C ASN A 236 10.93 34.65 0.51
N PHE A 237 11.20 33.83 1.53
CA PHE A 237 11.76 34.24 2.81
C PHE A 237 13.19 33.69 2.97
N PRO A 238 14.19 34.49 3.38
CA PRO A 238 15.57 34.05 3.51
C PRO A 238 15.77 32.83 4.42
N THR A 239 14.91 32.70 5.44
CA THR A 239 14.93 31.60 6.41
C THR A 239 13.98 30.45 6.06
N GLY A 240 13.25 30.55 4.94
CA GLY A 240 12.14 29.64 4.61
C GLY A 240 10.89 29.83 5.47
N ARG A 241 10.96 30.71 6.48
CA ARG A 241 9.93 30.92 7.50
C ARG A 241 9.03 32.09 7.13
N GLU A 242 7.76 31.78 6.95
CA GLU A 242 6.69 32.74 6.69
C GLU A 242 5.87 32.95 7.97
N ASN A 243 5.43 34.19 8.20
CA ASN A 243 4.48 34.51 9.26
C ASN A 243 3.06 34.10 8.83
N LEU A 244 2.47 33.15 9.56
CA LEU A 244 1.17 32.56 9.24
C LEU A 244 -0.03 33.24 9.93
N SER A 245 0.15 34.38 10.62
CA SER A 245 -0.95 35.04 11.36
C SER A 245 -2.16 35.40 10.51
N SER A 246 -1.96 35.66 9.21
CA SER A 246 -3.03 35.99 8.25
C SER A 246 -3.34 34.85 7.27
N THR A 247 -2.76 33.66 7.49
CA THR A 247 -2.87 32.52 6.60
C THR A 247 -3.92 31.56 7.13
N ASP A 248 -4.87 31.17 6.27
CA ASP A 248 -5.76 30.05 6.57
C ASP A 248 -4.99 28.74 6.39
N THR A 249 -4.49 28.19 7.50
CA THR A 249 -3.70 26.94 7.47
C THR A 249 -4.59 25.70 7.38
N GLU A 250 -5.90 25.85 7.54
CA GLU A 250 -6.87 24.76 7.43
C GLU A 250 -7.39 24.59 6.00
N ASP A 251 -7.10 25.53 5.08
CA ASP A 251 -7.47 25.43 3.66
C ASP A 251 -6.97 24.11 3.05
N ILE A 252 -7.82 23.47 2.23
CA ILE A 252 -7.52 22.19 1.57
C ILE A 252 -6.28 22.24 0.66
N ASN A 253 -5.88 23.43 0.21
CA ASN A 253 -4.70 23.68 -0.60
C ASN A 253 -3.51 24.20 0.19
N TYR A 254 -3.64 24.42 1.49
CA TYR A 254 -2.51 24.85 2.30
C TYR A 254 -1.39 23.80 2.26
N VAL A 255 -0.17 24.29 2.02
CA VAL A 255 1.04 23.48 1.95
C VAL A 255 1.83 23.74 3.23
N GLN A 256 1.90 22.75 4.12
CA GLN A 256 2.62 22.87 5.38
C GLN A 256 4.10 23.14 5.11
N GLN A 257 4.70 23.97 5.95
CA GLN A 257 6.10 24.35 5.77
C GLN A 257 7.05 23.19 5.98
N SER A 258 8.21 23.27 5.31
CA SER A 258 9.27 22.28 5.43
C SER A 258 10.65 22.90 5.57
N ALA A 259 11.59 22.14 6.15
CA ALA A 259 12.93 22.65 6.47
C ALA A 259 13.88 22.61 5.26
N VAL A 260 13.78 21.60 4.39
CA VAL A 260 14.64 21.44 3.22
C VAL A 260 13.84 21.53 1.92
N PRO A 261 14.15 22.47 1.00
CA PRO A 261 13.38 22.65 -0.22
C PRO A 261 13.55 21.46 -1.16
N ARG A 262 12.43 20.81 -1.50
CA ARG A 262 12.37 19.82 -2.59
C ARG A 262 11.13 20.06 -3.44
N ARG A 263 11.14 19.52 -4.66
CA ARG A 263 9.93 19.52 -5.50
C ARG A 263 8.83 18.63 -4.89
N TRP A 264 9.25 17.54 -4.27
CA TRP A 264 8.42 16.57 -3.59
C TRP A 264 9.07 16.20 -2.26
N ASP A 265 8.24 16.07 -1.22
CA ASP A 265 8.60 15.44 0.05
C ASP A 265 9.17 14.03 -0.16
N THR A 266 10.02 13.56 0.74
CA THR A 266 10.52 12.18 0.73
C THR A 266 9.67 11.27 1.59
N HIS A 267 9.61 9.98 1.25
CA HIS A 267 9.12 8.98 2.19
C HIS A 267 9.91 8.99 3.51
N GLY A 268 9.30 8.44 4.55
CA GLY A 268 9.89 8.16 5.86
C GLY A 268 10.37 6.70 5.93
N GLY A 269 11.54 6.50 6.54
CA GLY A 269 12.19 5.19 6.66
C GLY A 269 11.94 4.47 7.99
N GLU A 270 11.10 5.04 8.86
CA GLU A 270 10.71 4.42 10.11
C GLU A 270 9.76 3.23 9.91
N ASP A 271 9.61 2.43 10.97
CA ASP A 271 8.65 1.34 10.99
C ASP A 271 7.21 1.85 10.91
N VAL A 272 6.40 1.14 10.14
CA VAL A 272 4.95 1.39 9.99
C VAL A 272 4.15 0.32 10.72
N PRO A 273 2.95 0.65 11.24
CA PRO A 273 2.14 -0.31 11.99
C PRO A 273 1.51 -1.36 11.08
N VAL A 274 1.24 -2.53 11.66
CA VAL A 274 0.40 -3.57 11.07
C VAL A 274 -0.73 -3.87 12.03
N TYR A 275 -1.97 -3.73 11.58
CA TYR A 275 -3.17 -4.13 12.29
C TYR A 275 -3.77 -5.36 11.62
N ALA A 276 -4.28 -6.31 12.40
CA ALA A 276 -4.91 -7.51 11.85
C ALA A 276 -6.14 -7.91 12.66
N HIS A 277 -7.16 -8.43 11.97
CA HIS A 277 -8.42 -8.90 12.56
C HIS A 277 -8.91 -10.15 11.83
N GLY A 278 -9.44 -11.14 12.56
CA GLY A 278 -9.95 -12.40 12.00
C GLY A 278 -9.02 -13.61 12.19
N PRO A 279 -9.16 -14.67 11.37
CA PRO A 279 -8.43 -15.92 11.56
C PRO A 279 -6.92 -15.71 11.53
N MET A 280 -6.23 -16.27 12.52
CA MET A 280 -4.78 -16.17 12.68
C MET A 280 -4.23 -14.73 12.87
N ALA A 281 -5.05 -13.73 13.16
CA ALA A 281 -4.59 -12.34 13.40
C ALA A 281 -3.53 -12.24 14.52
N HIS A 282 -3.51 -13.18 15.47
CA HIS A 282 -2.50 -13.27 16.53
C HIS A 282 -1.06 -13.53 16.03
N LEU A 283 -0.86 -13.83 14.75
CA LEU A 283 0.46 -13.94 14.11
C LEU A 283 1.13 -12.57 13.95
N PHE A 284 0.35 -11.49 13.82
CA PHE A 284 0.87 -10.14 13.59
C PHE A 284 1.20 -9.46 14.93
N ARG A 285 2.36 -9.81 15.50
CA ARG A 285 2.83 -9.28 16.79
C ARG A 285 4.33 -9.05 16.80
N GLY A 286 4.75 -8.04 17.56
CA GLY A 286 6.16 -7.68 17.70
C GLY A 286 6.66 -6.80 16.55
N VAL A 287 7.96 -6.89 16.27
CA VAL A 287 8.60 -6.17 15.16
C VAL A 287 8.81 -7.15 14.02
N LEU A 288 8.30 -6.80 12.83
CA LEU A 288 8.24 -7.68 11.68
C LEU A 288 9.00 -7.06 10.51
N GLU A 289 9.67 -7.91 9.75
CA GLU A 289 10.02 -7.55 8.37
C GLU A 289 8.75 -7.41 7.55
N GLN A 290 8.71 -6.45 6.63
CA GLN A 290 7.55 -6.23 5.77
C GLN A 290 7.19 -7.48 4.95
N THR A 291 8.18 -8.31 4.63
CA THR A 291 8.01 -9.60 3.95
C THR A 291 7.24 -10.64 4.75
N TYR A 292 7.19 -10.52 6.09
CA TYR A 292 6.46 -11.45 6.94
C TYR A 292 4.96 -11.45 6.64
N ILE A 293 4.41 -10.28 6.31
CA ILE A 293 2.97 -10.04 6.14
C ILE A 293 2.35 -11.02 5.14
N PRO A 294 2.79 -11.11 3.86
CA PRO A 294 2.21 -12.03 2.90
C PRO A 294 2.48 -13.50 3.24
N HIS A 295 3.58 -13.85 3.90
CA HIS A 295 3.80 -15.23 4.38
C HIS A 295 2.79 -15.62 5.46
N ALA A 296 2.54 -14.75 6.44
CA ALA A 296 1.53 -14.97 7.48
C ALA A 296 0.11 -15.05 6.90
N MET A 297 -0.20 -14.20 5.92
CA MET A 297 -1.46 -14.23 5.19
C MET A 297 -1.62 -15.52 4.38
N ALA A 298 -0.58 -15.93 3.64
CA ALA A 298 -0.59 -17.17 2.87
C ALA A 298 -0.73 -18.40 3.77
N TYR A 299 -0.06 -18.37 4.92
CA TYR A 299 -0.18 -19.36 5.98
C TYR A 299 -1.62 -19.45 6.52
N ALA A 300 -2.27 -18.32 6.80
CA ALA A 300 -3.66 -18.28 7.26
C ALA A 300 -4.65 -18.76 6.19
N ALA A 301 -4.35 -18.46 4.91
CA ALA A 301 -5.19 -18.79 3.76
C ALA A 301 -5.00 -20.21 3.21
N CYS A 302 -3.96 -20.92 3.67
CA CYS A 302 -3.56 -22.21 3.13
C CYS A 302 -3.22 -22.15 1.63
N ILE A 303 -2.51 -21.10 1.20
CA ILE A 303 -2.10 -20.91 -0.20
C ILE A 303 -0.57 -20.90 -0.32
N GLY A 304 -0.08 -21.02 -1.56
CA GLY A 304 1.36 -20.99 -1.85
C GLY A 304 2.10 -22.13 -1.16
N HIS A 305 3.26 -21.83 -0.57
CA HIS A 305 4.10 -22.83 0.11
C HIS A 305 3.46 -23.41 1.38
N HIS A 306 2.38 -22.83 1.91
CA HIS A 306 1.71 -23.26 3.14
C HIS A 306 0.46 -24.12 2.93
N ARG A 307 0.13 -24.45 1.68
CA ARG A 307 -1.00 -25.31 1.33
C ARG A 307 -0.98 -26.64 2.10
N ASP A 308 0.14 -27.36 2.06
CA ASP A 308 0.27 -28.70 2.63
C ASP A 308 0.30 -28.69 4.17
N ASP A 309 0.79 -27.60 4.78
CA ASP A 309 0.83 -27.43 6.23
C ASP A 309 -0.58 -27.42 6.82
N CYS A 310 -1.53 -26.79 6.12
CA CYS A 310 -2.93 -26.78 6.51
C CYS A 310 -3.60 -28.16 6.37
N GLU A 311 -3.25 -28.93 5.33
CA GLU A 311 -3.76 -30.29 5.21
C GLU A 311 -3.29 -31.17 6.36
N ARG A 312 -2.02 -31.06 6.79
CA ARG A 312 -1.52 -31.78 7.96
C ARG A 312 -2.25 -31.37 9.23
N ARG A 313 -2.53 -30.07 9.43
CA ARG A 313 -3.33 -29.61 10.58
C ARG A 313 -4.74 -30.17 10.57
N ARG A 314 -5.43 -30.20 9.42
CA ARG A 314 -6.75 -30.85 9.30
C ARG A 314 -6.68 -32.34 9.64
N ARG A 315 -5.64 -33.05 9.19
CA ARG A 315 -5.43 -34.48 9.50
C ARG A 315 -5.10 -34.73 10.97
N HIS A 316 -4.33 -33.86 11.63
CA HIS A 316 -3.97 -33.99 13.04
C HIS A 316 -5.01 -33.44 14.03
N ALA A 317 -5.90 -32.54 13.60
CA ALA A 317 -7.03 -32.07 14.41
C ALA A 317 -8.00 -33.21 14.78
N PHE A 318 -8.08 -34.27 13.97
CA PHE A 318 -8.82 -35.50 14.27
C PHE A 318 -8.16 -36.40 15.35
N HIS A 319 -7.03 -36.00 15.94
CA HIS A 319 -6.34 -36.77 17.00
C HIS A 319 -6.20 -36.05 18.34
N ARG A 320 -6.73 -34.83 18.48
CA ARG A 320 -7.00 -34.31 19.83
C ARG A 320 -8.37 -34.83 20.25
N GLN A 321 -8.40 -35.76 21.20
CA GLN A 321 -9.58 -35.95 22.02
C GLN A 321 -10.03 -34.57 22.50
N VAL A 322 -11.22 -34.17 22.08
CA VAL A 322 -11.93 -33.04 22.66
C VAL A 322 -12.01 -33.34 24.15
N ILE A 323 -11.28 -32.59 24.98
CA ILE A 323 -11.59 -32.54 26.39
C ILE A 323 -12.92 -31.81 26.44
N ASP A 324 -13.98 -32.56 26.73
CA ASP A 324 -15.35 -32.09 26.84
C ASP A 324 -15.44 -31.17 28.06
N CYS A 325 -15.24 -29.87 27.83
CA CYS A 325 -15.66 -28.85 28.78
C CYS A 325 -17.15 -28.58 28.50
N PRO A 326 -18.06 -28.86 29.45
CA PRO A 326 -19.48 -28.69 29.22
C PRO A 326 -19.79 -27.20 28.98
N SER A 327 -20.21 -26.88 27.75
CA SER A 327 -20.86 -25.62 27.41
C SER A 327 -22.37 -25.81 27.45
N PRO A 328 -23.16 -24.83 27.92
CA PRO A 328 -24.61 -24.90 27.83
C PRO A 328 -25.04 -24.98 26.36
N HIS A 329 -26.00 -25.87 26.11
CA HIS A 329 -26.56 -26.22 24.81
C HIS A 329 -26.97 -25.02 23.95
N VAL A 330 -26.54 -25.02 22.68
CA VAL A 330 -27.40 -24.67 21.52
C VAL A 330 -27.04 -25.61 20.37
N GLU A 331 -28.02 -26.38 19.91
CA GLU A 331 -27.94 -27.17 18.68
C GLU A 331 -28.04 -26.26 17.44
N SER A 332 -27.18 -26.48 16.45
CA SER A 332 -27.65 -26.61 15.06
C SER A 332 -26.58 -27.28 14.20
N SER A 333 -26.97 -28.35 13.52
CA SER A 333 -26.20 -29.02 12.50
C SER A 333 -26.15 -28.20 11.21
N THR A 334 -24.98 -28.03 10.62
CA THR A 334 -24.87 -27.79 9.17
C THR A 334 -23.61 -28.44 8.62
N ARG A 335 -23.80 -29.29 7.62
CA ARG A 335 -22.74 -29.90 6.81
C ARG A 335 -22.03 -28.79 6.01
N MET A 336 -20.71 -28.81 6.04
CA MET A 336 -19.86 -27.98 5.19
C MET A 336 -19.88 -28.56 3.77
N THR A 337 -20.58 -27.90 2.85
CA THR A 337 -20.42 -28.09 1.40
C THR A 337 -19.49 -27.02 0.85
N SER A 338 -18.76 -27.35 -0.21
CA SER A 338 -17.86 -26.46 -0.95
C SER A 338 -18.52 -25.11 -1.27
N TYR A 339 -17.84 -24.00 -0.96
CA TYR A 339 -18.33 -22.65 -1.27
C TYR A 339 -17.30 -21.86 -2.09
N ASP A 340 -17.81 -21.18 -3.12
CA ASP A 340 -17.09 -20.25 -3.98
C ASP A 340 -16.60 -19.01 -3.20
N LEU A 341 -15.43 -18.54 -3.59
CA LEU A 341 -14.51 -17.76 -2.76
C LEU A 341 -14.28 -16.39 -3.39
N PHE A 342 -14.43 -15.30 -2.62
CA PHE A 342 -14.33 -13.93 -3.13
C PHE A 342 -13.27 -13.15 -2.32
N LEU A 343 -12.11 -12.83 -2.92
CA LEU A 343 -11.11 -11.91 -2.34
C LEU A 343 -11.32 -10.48 -2.88
N LEU A 344 -11.70 -9.53 -2.03
CA LEU A 344 -11.76 -8.10 -2.37
C LEU A 344 -10.58 -7.37 -1.68
N TRP A 345 -9.68 -6.81 -2.48
CA TRP A 345 -8.58 -5.99 -1.97
C TRP A 345 -8.97 -4.52 -1.95
N LEU A 346 -9.12 -3.93 -0.75
CA LEU A 346 -9.11 -2.48 -0.56
C LEU A 346 -7.70 -2.10 -0.11
N MET A 347 -6.94 -1.34 -0.90
CA MET A 347 -5.58 -0.97 -0.50
C MET A 347 -5.59 0.11 0.59
N VAL A 348 -5.67 -0.35 1.84
CA VAL A 348 -4.46 -0.76 2.57
C VAL A 348 -4.57 -2.29 2.83
N ILE A 349 -3.78 -3.05 2.06
CA ILE A 349 -3.48 -4.50 2.07
C ILE A 349 -4.36 -5.40 2.94
N GLY A 350 -5.67 -5.41 2.66
CA GLY A 350 -6.61 -6.42 3.18
C GLY A 350 -6.76 -7.58 2.20
N LEU A 351 -6.24 -8.76 2.54
CA LEU A 351 -6.52 -10.01 1.81
C LEU A 351 -7.78 -10.64 2.38
N LEU A 352 -8.89 -10.51 1.66
CA LEU A 352 -10.16 -11.13 2.01
C LEU A 352 -10.14 -12.65 1.79
N ILE A 353 -9.44 -13.39 2.64
CA ILE A 353 -9.47 -14.85 2.61
C ILE A 353 -10.92 -15.27 2.91
N ARG A 354 -11.55 -16.02 2.02
CA ARG A 354 -12.66 -16.91 2.36
C ARG A 354 -12.22 -18.36 2.25
#